data_AF-A0A3B8XVN2-F1
#
_entry.id   AF-A0A3B8XVN2-F1
#
_cell.length_a   1.000
_cell.length_b   1.000
_cell.length_c   1.000
_cell.angle_alpha   90.00
_cell.angle_beta   90.00
_cell.angle_gamma   90.00
#
_symmetry.space_group_name_H-M   'P 1'
#
loop_
_entity.id
_entity.type
_entity.pdbx_description
1 polymer ?
#
loop_
_entity_poly.entity_id
_entity_poly.type
_entity_poly.pdbx_seq_one_letter_code
_entity_poly.pdbx_strand_id
1 'polypeptide(L)'
;AVIAMTLTLAAVYAPVGFAEGRTGKLFLEFALTLAATVVVSGFVALTLTPMLCSKLLRHETKESRVQRWLRERLEELDEGYKNVLAKALVRRRLIVTIAAAMALSCVGLFALLRSELAPFEDRGTL
;
A
#
# COMPACT_ATOMS: atom_id res chain seq x y z
N ALA A 1 -14.21 5.72 -1.45
CA ALA A 1 -12.94 4.94 -1.55
C ALA A 1 -12.12 5.04 -0.26
N VAL A 2 -11.73 6.25 0.17
CA VAL A 2 -10.84 6.46 1.34
C VAL A 2 -11.36 5.80 2.62
N ILE A 3 -12.65 5.97 2.96
CA ILE A 3 -13.26 5.35 4.16
C ILE A 3 -13.11 3.81 4.15
N ALA A 4 -13.30 3.18 2.98
CA ALA A 4 -13.17 1.74 2.85
C ALA A 4 -11.71 1.30 3.04
N MET A 5 -10.76 2.00 2.39
CA MET A 5 -9.33 1.71 2.53
C MET A 5 -8.84 1.88 3.98
N THR A 6 -9.25 2.96 4.65
CA THR A 6 -8.87 3.20 6.05
C THR A 6 -9.44 2.12 6.97
N LEU A 7 -10.69 1.71 6.76
CA LEU A 7 -11.30 0.64 7.55
C LEU A 7 -10.64 -0.71 7.27
N THR A 8 -10.31 -1.04 6.01
CA THR A 8 -9.61 -2.29 5.66
C THR A 8 -8.23 -2.36 6.28
N LEU A 9 -7.46 -1.28 6.26
CA LEU A 9 -6.13 -1.23 6.88
C LEU A 9 -6.23 -1.33 8.40
N ALA A 10 -7.16 -0.60 9.03
CA ALA A 10 -7.40 -0.72 10.47
C ALA A 10 -7.78 -2.16 10.86
N ALA A 11 -8.63 -2.83 10.06
CA ALA A 11 -9.03 -4.22 10.29
C ALA A 11 -7.87 -5.22 10.11
N VAL A 12 -6.90 -4.94 9.24
CA VAL A 12 -5.70 -5.79 9.07
C VAL A 12 -4.69 -5.59 10.21
N TYR A 13 -4.57 -4.38 10.75
CA TYR A 13 -3.62 -4.10 11.85
C TYR A 13 -4.15 -4.41 13.25
N ALA A 14 -5.46 -4.30 13.48
CA ALA A 14 -6.05 -4.58 14.80
C ALA A 14 -5.71 -5.98 15.35
N PRO A 15 -5.72 -7.08 14.56
CA PRO A 15 -5.31 -8.41 15.00
C PRO A 15 -3.87 -8.49 15.51
N VAL A 16 -2.96 -7.68 14.94
CA VAL A 16 -1.53 -7.70 15.28
C VAL A 16 -1.32 -7.22 16.73
N GLY A 17 -2.20 -6.37 17.25
CA GLY A 17 -2.17 -5.93 18.64
C GLY A 17 -2.52 -7.02 19.66
N PHE A 18 -3.10 -8.14 19.24
CA PHE A 18 -3.39 -9.26 20.16
C PHE A 18 -2.25 -10.31 20.19
N ALA A 19 -1.09 -10.01 19.62
CA ALA A 19 0.07 -10.90 19.68
C ALA A 19 0.61 -11.04 21.11
N GLU A 20 0.72 -12.27 21.61
CA GLU A 20 1.18 -12.57 22.97
C GLU A 20 2.72 -12.71 23.06
N GLY A 21 3.26 -12.56 24.28
CA GLY A 21 4.70 -12.74 24.57
C GLY A 21 5.54 -11.45 24.56
N ARG A 22 6.85 -11.58 24.85
CA ARG A 22 7.80 -10.42 24.86
C ARG A 22 7.92 -9.78 23.47
N THR A 23 7.93 -10.61 22.43
CA THR A 23 7.90 -10.18 21.02
C THR A 23 6.56 -9.53 20.66
N GLY A 24 5.44 -10.05 21.18
CA GLY A 24 4.11 -9.46 20.99
C GLY A 24 3.98 -8.03 21.54
N LYS A 25 4.66 -7.70 22.65
CA LYS A 25 4.67 -6.33 23.20
C LYS A 25 5.36 -5.32 22.28
N LEU A 26 6.44 -5.70 21.59
CA LEU A 26 7.08 -4.84 20.60
C LEU A 26 6.17 -4.61 19.39
N PHE A 27 5.53 -5.67 18.90
CA PHE A 27 4.58 -5.57 17.78
C PHE A 27 3.29 -4.82 18.13
N LEU A 28 2.86 -4.85 19.39
CA LEU A 28 1.71 -4.10 19.89
C LEU A 28 1.92 -2.59 19.69
N GLU A 29 3.07 -2.05 20.08
CA GLU A 29 3.37 -0.61 19.93
C GLU A 29 3.37 -0.19 18.46
N PHE A 30 3.94 -1.00 17.57
CA PHE A 30 3.90 -0.75 16.13
C PHE A 30 2.48 -0.84 15.56
N ALA A 31 1.72 -1.87 15.91
CA ALA A 31 0.37 -2.09 15.41
C ALA A 31 -0.59 -0.96 15.81
N LEU A 32 -0.55 -0.55 17.09
CA LEU A 32 -1.36 0.56 17.60
C LEU A 32 -0.99 1.88 16.92
N THR A 33 0.31 2.13 16.74
CA THR A 33 0.78 3.35 16.07
C THR A 33 0.29 3.40 14.63
N LEU A 34 0.50 2.35 13.84
CA LEU A 34 0.06 2.29 12.45
C LEU A 34 -1.46 2.40 12.31
N ALA A 35 -2.22 1.69 13.14
CA ALA A 35 -3.68 1.75 13.13
C ALA A 35 -4.18 3.17 13.45
N ALA A 36 -3.66 3.79 14.51
CA ALA A 36 -4.02 5.16 14.89
C ALA A 36 -3.65 6.16 13.81
N THR A 37 -2.45 6.06 13.22
CA THR A 37 -2.00 6.94 12.13
C THR A 37 -2.90 6.85 10.90
N VAL A 38 -3.32 5.63 10.50
CA VAL A 38 -4.23 5.46 9.35
C VAL A 38 -5.60 6.09 9.60
N VAL A 39 -6.14 5.97 10.81
CA VAL A 39 -7.42 6.58 11.17
C VAL A 39 -7.33 8.11 11.15
N VAL A 40 -6.28 8.68 11.76
CA VAL A 40 -6.03 10.13 11.74
C VAL A 40 -5.84 10.62 10.30
N SER A 41 -5.09 9.89 9.47
CA SER A 41 -4.92 10.21 8.04
C SER A 41 -6.25 10.21 7.29
N GLY A 42 -7.13 9.23 7.55
CA GLY A 42 -8.48 9.20 7.01
C GLY A 42 -9.30 10.43 7.38
N PHE A 43 -9.23 10.86 8.64
CA PHE A 43 -9.90 12.08 9.10
C PHE A 43 -9.36 13.34 8.39
N VAL A 44 -8.03 13.48 8.29
CA VAL A 44 -7.37 14.59 7.59
C VAL A 44 -7.76 14.63 6.12
N ALA A 45 -7.80 13.46 5.45
CA ALA A 45 -8.16 13.33 4.04
C ALA A 45 -9.59 13.78 3.74
N LEU A 46 -10.51 13.63 4.70
CA LEU A 46 -11.92 14.02 4.54
C LEU A 46 -12.20 15.47 4.95
N THR A 47 -11.31 16.12 5.69
CA THR A 47 -11.54 17.45 6.27
C THR A 47 -10.56 18.49 5.73
N LEU A 48 -9.28 18.34 6.06
CA LEU A 48 -8.23 19.28 5.71
C LEU A 48 -7.88 19.23 4.22
N THR A 49 -7.79 18.05 3.62
CA THR A 49 -7.47 17.93 2.19
C THR A 49 -8.46 18.68 1.29
N PRO A 50 -9.80 18.50 1.40
CA PRO A 50 -10.72 19.26 0.56
C PRO A 50 -10.68 20.77 0.83
N MET A 51 -10.50 21.18 2.09
CA MET A 51 -10.36 22.60 2.47
C MET A 51 -9.10 23.24 1.86
N LEU A 52 -7.97 22.53 1.89
CA LEU A 52 -6.72 22.99 1.29
C LEU A 52 -6.84 23.01 -0.24
N CYS A 53 -7.43 21.98 -0.85
CA CYS A 53 -7.67 21.96 -2.28
C CYS A 53 -8.54 23.16 -2.72
N SER A 54 -9.59 23.53 -1.97
CA SER A 54 -10.43 24.67 -2.35
C SER A 54 -9.72 26.02 -2.22
N LYS A 55 -8.69 26.13 -1.37
CA LYS A 55 -7.98 27.40 -1.12
C LYS A 55 -6.67 27.55 -1.89
N LEU A 56 -5.91 26.46 -2.05
CA LEU A 56 -4.59 26.48 -2.67
C LEU A 56 -4.64 26.18 -4.17
N LEU A 57 -5.65 25.44 -4.64
CA LEU A 57 -5.75 25.08 -6.05
C LEU A 57 -6.18 26.30 -6.88
N ARG A 58 -5.25 26.80 -7.70
CA ARG A 58 -5.49 27.89 -8.63
C ARG A 58 -5.87 27.31 -9.99
N HIS A 59 -6.91 27.86 -10.61
CA HIS A 59 -7.23 27.55 -11.99
C HIS A 59 -6.27 28.31 -12.91
N GLU A 60 -5.24 27.63 -13.41
CA GLU A 60 -4.36 28.13 -14.46
C GLU A 60 -4.99 27.82 -15.82
N THR A 61 -5.36 28.86 -16.58
CA THR A 61 -5.96 28.74 -17.92
C THR A 61 -4.93 28.55 -19.03
N LYS A 62 -3.63 28.76 -18.75
CA LYS A 62 -2.55 28.55 -19.72
C LYS A 62 -1.70 27.34 -19.32
N GLU A 63 -1.85 26.25 -20.05
CA GLU A 63 -0.97 25.08 -19.89
C GLU A 63 0.47 25.41 -20.30
N SER A 64 1.39 25.26 -19.34
CA SER A 64 2.83 25.31 -19.59
C SER A 64 3.24 24.24 -20.61
N ARG A 65 4.31 24.50 -21.39
CA ARG A 65 4.89 23.51 -22.33
C ARG A 65 5.22 22.18 -21.63
N VAL A 66 5.67 22.25 -20.37
CA VAL A 66 5.97 21.06 -19.56
C VAL A 66 4.70 20.29 -19.19
N GLN A 67 3.62 20.99 -18.81
CA GLN A 67 2.34 20.37 -18.46
C GLN A 67 1.73 19.63 -19.65
N ARG A 68 1.80 20.23 -20.85
CA ARG A 68 1.32 19.63 -22.09
C ARG A 68 2.13 18.39 -22.46
N TRP A 69 3.47 18.48 -22.43
CA TRP A 69 4.34 17.33 -22.68
C TRP A 69 4.05 16.20 -21.69
N LEU A 70 3.87 16.51 -20.39
CA LEU A 70 3.54 15.50 -19.38
C LEU A 70 2.17 14.88 -19.61
N ARG A 71 1.17 15.68 -20.01
CA ARG A 71 -0.18 15.21 -20.36
C ARG A 71 -0.13 14.21 -21.51
N GLU A 72 0.53 14.56 -22.61
CA GLU A 72 0.69 13.68 -23.78
C GLU A 72 1.37 12.36 -23.38
N ARG A 73 2.43 12.40 -22.56
CA ARG A 73 3.09 11.17 -22.08
C ARG A 73 2.18 10.34 -21.18
N LEU A 74 1.42 10.97 -20.28
CA LEU A 74 0.48 10.26 -19.41
C LEU A 74 -0.65 9.61 -20.21
N GLU A 75 -1.13 10.26 -21.27
CA GLU A 75 -2.14 9.72 -22.19
C GLU A 75 -1.59 8.51 -22.96
N GLU A 76 -0.37 8.60 -23.50
CA GLU A 76 0.31 7.46 -24.13
C GLU A 76 0.48 6.28 -23.15
N LEU A 77 0.82 6.54 -21.89
CA LEU A 77 0.92 5.51 -20.85
C LEU A 77 -0.45 4.89 -20.53
N ASP A 78 -1.51 5.70 -20.43
CA ASP A 78 -2.87 5.24 -20.14
C ASP A 78 -3.40 4.33 -21.26
N GLU A 79 -3.20 4.73 -22.52
CA GLU A 79 -3.55 3.89 -23.68
C GLU A 79 -2.72 2.60 -23.73
N GLY A 80 -1.42 2.70 -23.45
CA GLY A 80 -0.54 1.54 -23.33
C GLY A 80 -1.02 0.57 -22.26
N TYR A 81 -1.35 1.08 -21.07
CA TYR A 81 -1.88 0.31 -19.95
C TYR A 81 -3.21 -0.37 -20.32
N LYS A 82 -4.16 0.36 -20.92
CA LYS A 82 -5.44 -0.19 -21.39
C LYS A 82 -5.25 -1.33 -22.38
N ASN A 83 -4.34 -1.17 -23.34
CA ASN A 83 -4.05 -2.19 -24.35
C ASN A 83 -3.43 -3.45 -23.73
N VAL A 84 -2.50 -3.30 -22.78
CA VAL A 84 -1.92 -4.43 -22.05
C VAL A 84 -2.97 -5.11 -21.19
N LEU A 85 -3.80 -4.34 -20.47
CA LEU A 85 -4.85 -4.85 -19.60
C LEU A 85 -5.93 -5.62 -20.40
N ALA A 86 -6.34 -5.12 -21.57
CA ALA A 86 -7.27 -5.81 -22.45
C ALA A 86 -6.70 -7.17 -22.91
N LYS A 87 -5.43 -7.17 -23.35
CA LYS A 87 -4.72 -8.41 -23.73
C LYS A 87 -4.53 -9.38 -22.56
N ALA A 88 -4.43 -8.86 -21.34
CA ALA A 88 -4.31 -9.62 -20.11
C ALA A 88 -5.66 -10.29 -19.79
N LEU A 89 -6.76 -9.54 -19.82
CA LEU A 89 -8.11 -10.03 -19.52
C LEU A 89 -8.58 -11.13 -20.49
N VAL A 90 -8.25 -11.05 -21.78
CA VAL A 90 -8.55 -12.12 -22.76
C VAL A 90 -7.81 -13.42 -22.41
N ARG A 91 -6.62 -13.32 -21.82
CA ARG A 91 -5.79 -14.45 -21.38
C ARG A 91 -5.96 -14.75 -19.89
N ARG A 92 -7.18 -14.59 -19.35
CA ARG A 92 -7.50 -14.78 -17.92
C ARG A 92 -6.99 -16.11 -17.35
N ARG A 93 -7.11 -17.22 -18.10
CA ARG A 93 -6.64 -18.54 -17.63
C ARG A 93 -5.13 -18.53 -17.33
N LEU A 94 -4.33 -17.96 -18.24
CA LEU A 94 -2.88 -17.86 -18.07
C LEU A 94 -2.50 -16.97 -16.87
N ILE A 95 -3.21 -15.85 -16.68
CA ILE A 95 -2.99 -14.97 -15.52
C ILE A 95 -3.32 -15.67 -14.21
N VAL A 96 -4.46 -16.36 -14.14
CA VAL A 96 -4.86 -17.09 -12.94
C VAL A 96 -3.87 -18.20 -12.63
N THR A 97 -3.34 -18.92 -13.65
CA THR A 97 -2.30 -19.93 -13.42
C THR A 97 -0.99 -19.33 -12.91
N ILE A 98 -0.57 -18.17 -13.44
CA ILE A 98 0.64 -17.48 -12.95
C ILE A 98 0.43 -16.99 -11.52
N ALA A 99 -0.72 -16.40 -11.22
CA ALA A 99 -1.06 -15.95 -9.88
C ALA A 99 -1.09 -17.11 -8.87
N ALA A 100 -1.65 -18.26 -9.25
CA ALA A 100 -1.65 -19.46 -8.43
C ALA A 100 -0.23 -20.00 -8.22
N ALA A 101 0.61 -20.03 -9.27
CA ALA A 101 2.00 -20.44 -9.17
C ALA A 101 2.81 -19.52 -8.24
N MET A 102 2.61 -18.19 -8.33
CA MET A 102 3.21 -17.23 -7.39
C MET A 102 2.74 -17.47 -5.96
N ALA A 103 1.44 -17.67 -5.74
CA ALA A 103 0.91 -17.93 -4.41
C ALA A 103 1.50 -19.23 -3.81
N LEU A 104 1.59 -20.29 -4.60
CA LEU A 104 2.25 -21.55 -4.19
C LEU A 104 3.74 -21.34 -3.90
N SER A 105 4.43 -20.56 -4.72
CA SER A 105 5.84 -20.22 -4.49
C SER A 105 6.04 -19.46 -3.18
N CYS A 106 5.16 -18.50 -2.85
CA CYS A 106 5.22 -17.79 -1.58
C CYS A 106 5.06 -18.73 -0.40
N VAL A 107 4.10 -19.66 -0.45
CA VAL A 107 3.90 -20.68 0.61
C VAL A 107 5.13 -21.58 0.74
N GLY A 108 5.70 -22.04 -0.38
CA GLY A 108 6.90 -22.87 -0.38
C GLY A 108 8.12 -22.14 0.20
N LEU A 109 8.34 -20.89 -0.19
CA LEU A 109 9.43 -20.07 0.34
C LEU A 109 9.24 -19.76 1.82
N PHE A 110 8.01 -19.47 2.26
CA PHE A 110 7.71 -19.22 3.67
C PHE A 110 8.01 -20.44 4.54
N ALA A 111 7.74 -21.66 4.05
CA ALA A 111 8.08 -22.89 4.75
C ALA A 111 9.61 -23.16 4.80
N LEU A 112 10.37 -22.65 3.82
CA LEU A 112 11.82 -22.80 3.76
C LEU A 112 12.57 -21.76 4.61
N LEU A 113 11.93 -20.62 4.87
CA LEU A 113 12.54 -19.51 5.60
C LEU A 113 12.68 -19.86 7.09
N ARG A 114 13.92 -19.82 7.60
CA ARG A 114 14.18 -19.96 9.04
C ARG A 114 13.67 -18.71 9.75
N SER A 115 12.73 -18.88 10.68
CA SER A 115 12.23 -17.78 11.50
C SER A 115 13.27 -17.38 12.54
N GLU A 116 13.90 -16.22 12.35
CA GLU A 116 14.65 -15.51 13.38
C GLU A 116 13.81 -14.32 13.85
N LEU A 117 13.45 -14.29 15.14
CA LEU A 117 12.49 -13.31 15.69
C LEU A 117 13.08 -11.91 15.87
N ALA A 118 14.41 -11.83 16.02
CA ALA A 118 15.19 -10.60 16.01
C ALA A 118 16.65 -11.00 15.77
N PRO A 119 17.43 -10.25 14.97
CA PRO A 119 18.87 -10.45 14.90
C PRO A 119 19.46 -10.27 16.30
N PHE A 120 20.46 -11.09 16.66
CA PHE A 120 21.18 -10.91 17.92
C PHE A 120 21.88 -9.55 17.90
N GLU A 121 21.38 -8.62 18.69
CA GLU A 121 22.11 -7.39 18.99
C GLU A 121 23.21 -7.72 20.00
N ASP A 122 24.46 -7.53 19.59
CA ASP A 122 25.57 -7.50 20.54
C ASP A 122 25.37 -6.30 21.47
N ARG A 123 25.01 -6.59 22.72
CA ARG A 123 24.80 -5.57 23.76
C ARG A 123 26.08 -5.26 24.55
N GLY A 124 27.24 -5.69 24.07
CA GLY A 124 28.53 -5.34 24.66
C GLY A 124 28.72 -5.85 26.09
N THR A 125 28.09 -6.98 26.43
CA THR A 125 28.31 -7.64 27.73
C THR A 125 29.47 -8.62 27.60
N LEU A 126 30.55 -8.37 28.36
CA LEU A 126 31.67 -9.30 28.56
C LEU A 126 31.20 -10.62 29.19
#